data_AF-A0AAW5WUE2-F1
#
_entry.id   AF-A0AAW5WUE2-F1
#
_cell.length_a   1.000
_cell.length_b   1.000
_cell.length_c   1.000
_cell.angle_alpha   90.00
_cell.angle_beta   90.00
_cell.angle_gamma   90.00
#
_symmetry.space_group_name_H-M   'P 1'
#
loop_
_entity.id
_entity.type
_entity.pdbx_description
1 polymer ?
#
loop_
_entity_poly.entity_id
_entity_poly.type
_entity_poly.pdbx_seq_one_letter_code
_entity_poly.pdbx_strand_id
1 'polypeptide(L)'
;MSEESLEAPVAIQQLRAHRPNPNYRPLIFVAAPFTEVVKNKPNARQQVRDYCRYVYQTGGIPICPQLYFPQFINLHHYHDFQVMNFICIVLLTKCGGTLVIWCSNPRYELLHQEGL
;
A
#
# COMPACT_ATOMS: atom_id res chain seq x y z
N MET A 1 0.16 -7.79 -19.77
CA MET A 1 1.36 -7.43 -19.01
C MET A 1 1.16 -8.00 -17.63
N SER A 2 1.87 -9.07 -17.29
CA SER A 2 1.69 -9.83 -16.05
C SER A 2 1.97 -8.92 -14.85
N GLU A 3 0.92 -8.51 -14.13
CA GLU A 3 1.01 -7.80 -12.86
C GLU A 3 1.56 -8.76 -11.80
N GLU A 4 2.88 -8.90 -11.77
CA GLU A 4 3.58 -9.63 -10.74
C GLU A 4 3.42 -8.85 -9.42
N SER A 5 2.56 -9.36 -8.54
CA SER A 5 2.35 -8.82 -7.21
C SER A 5 3.60 -9.11 -6.37
N LEU A 6 4.53 -8.17 -6.28
CA LEU A 6 5.75 -8.35 -5.48
C LEU A 6 5.47 -8.15 -3.98
N GLU A 7 6.09 -9.00 -3.15
CA GLU A 7 6.17 -8.76 -1.72
C GLU A 7 7.00 -7.49 -1.42
N ALA A 8 6.60 -6.73 -0.40
CA ALA A 8 7.23 -5.44 -0.07
C ALA A 8 8.76 -5.49 0.06
N PRO A 9 9.40 -6.52 0.68
CA PRO A 9 10.86 -6.57 0.78
C PRO A 9 11.56 -6.66 -0.57
N VAL A 10 11.04 -7.51 -1.48
CA VAL A 10 11.63 -7.70 -2.81
C VAL A 10 11.49 -6.41 -3.63
N ALA A 11 10.31 -5.80 -3.61
CA ALA A 11 10.05 -4.52 -4.25
C ALA A 11 11.00 -3.41 -3.75
N ILE A 12 11.14 -3.28 -2.43
CA ILE A 12 12.03 -2.27 -1.81
C ILE A 12 13.48 -2.53 -2.19
N GLN A 13 13.93 -3.79 -2.18
CA GLN A 13 15.30 -4.15 -2.53
C GLN A 13 15.62 -3.83 -3.99
N GLN A 14 14.73 -4.19 -4.93
CA GLN A 14 14.89 -3.89 -6.35
C GLN A 14 14.96 -2.38 -6.63
N LEU A 15 14.10 -1.60 -5.98
CA LEU A 15 14.07 -0.15 -6.11
C LEU A 15 15.31 0.53 -5.50
N ARG A 16 15.94 -0.08 -4.49
CA ARG A 16 17.19 0.38 -3.90
C ARG A 16 18.42 0.03 -4.74
N ALA A 17 18.42 -1.14 -5.38
CA ALA A 17 19.58 -1.65 -6.14
C ALA A 17 20.08 -0.65 -7.20
N HIS A 18 19.19 0.17 -7.74
CA HIS A 18 19.49 1.14 -8.79
C HIS A 18 19.70 2.57 -8.27
N ARG A 19 20.00 2.75 -6.97
CA ARG A 19 20.11 4.07 -6.33
C ARG A 19 21.46 4.25 -5.62
N PRO A 20 22.16 5.37 -5.86
CA PRO A 20 23.48 5.61 -5.27
C PRO A 20 23.42 6.04 -3.79
N ASN A 21 22.27 6.54 -3.31
CA ASN A 21 22.12 6.96 -1.92
C ASN A 21 21.81 5.74 -1.02
N PRO A 22 22.69 5.36 -0.07
CA PRO A 22 22.46 4.22 0.82
C PRO A 22 21.25 4.41 1.76
N ASN A 23 20.83 5.66 1.99
CA ASN A 23 19.66 6.00 2.79
C ASN A 23 18.38 6.15 1.95
N TYR A 24 18.41 5.77 0.67
CA TYR A 24 17.24 5.86 -0.19
C TYR A 24 16.10 4.97 0.32
N ARG A 25 14.94 5.59 0.54
CA ARG A 25 13.69 4.92 0.86
C ARG A 25 12.72 5.10 -0.31
N PRO A 26 12.36 4.02 -1.04
CA PRO A 26 11.41 4.14 -2.14
C PRO A 26 9.99 4.47 -1.65
N LEU A 27 9.26 5.29 -2.42
CA LEU A 27 7.81 5.43 -2.25
C LEU A 27 7.13 4.16 -2.76
N ILE A 28 6.33 3.52 -1.90
CA ILE A 28 5.66 2.24 -2.17
C ILE A 28 4.16 2.48 -2.15
N PHE A 29 3.50 2.24 -3.29
CA PHE A 29 2.05 2.24 -3.36
C PHE A 29 1.50 0.95 -2.79
N VAL A 30 0.66 1.06 -1.75
CA VAL A 30 -0.02 -0.07 -1.12
C VAL A 30 -1.48 -0.06 -1.56
N ALA A 31 -1.85 -1.00 -2.44
CA ALA A 31 -3.23 -1.21 -2.82
C ALA A 31 -3.92 -2.11 -1.81
N ALA A 32 -4.99 -1.59 -1.20
CA ALA A 32 -5.87 -2.35 -0.32
C ALA A 32 -7.26 -2.50 -0.97
N PRO A 33 -7.99 -3.61 -0.68
CA PRO A 33 -9.33 -3.82 -1.20
C PRO A 33 -10.27 -2.74 -0.65
N PHE A 34 -10.72 -1.87 -1.56
CA PHE A 34 -11.53 -0.70 -1.26
C PHE A 34 -12.80 -1.05 -0.49
N THR A 35 -13.47 -2.15 -0.85
CA THR A 35 -14.70 -2.60 -0.18
C THR A 35 -14.47 -2.97 1.28
N GLU A 36 -13.30 -3.50 1.64
CA GLU A 36 -13.06 -3.97 3.01
C GLU A 36 -12.60 -2.83 3.92
N VAL A 37 -11.85 -1.87 3.38
CA VAL A 37 -11.34 -0.71 4.13
C VAL A 37 -12.39 0.41 4.24
N VAL A 38 -13.17 0.64 3.18
CA VAL A 38 -14.18 1.72 3.11
C VAL A 38 -15.56 1.26 3.60
N LYS A 39 -15.95 -0.03 3.46
CA LYS A 39 -17.23 -0.53 4.01
C LYS A 39 -17.17 -0.95 5.49
N ASN A 40 -16.24 -0.37 6.25
CA ASN A 40 -16.24 -0.43 7.71
C ASN A 40 -16.03 -1.81 8.35
N LYS A 41 -15.23 -2.71 7.74
CA LYS A 41 -14.72 -3.86 8.49
C LYS A 41 -13.49 -3.43 9.31
N PRO A 42 -13.60 -3.26 10.65
CA PRO A 42 -12.51 -2.69 11.46
C PRO A 42 -11.21 -3.50 11.35
N ASN A 43 -11.33 -4.82 11.20
CA ASN A 43 -10.18 -5.72 11.08
C ASN A 43 -9.38 -5.44 9.81
N ALA A 44 -10.03 -5.22 8.66
CA ALA A 44 -9.34 -4.94 7.40
C ALA A 44 -8.59 -3.61 7.45
N ARG A 45 -9.17 -2.57 8.05
CA ARG A 45 -8.51 -1.27 8.20
C ARG A 45 -7.26 -1.36 9.09
N GLN A 46 -7.34 -2.09 10.19
CA GLN A 46 -6.19 -2.29 11.08
C GLN A 46 -5.08 -3.08 10.38
N GLN A 47 -5.42 -4.18 9.70
CA GLN A 47 -4.44 -4.98 8.95
C GLN A 47 -3.71 -4.16 7.87
N VAL A 48 -4.41 -3.27 7.15
CA VAL A 48 -3.76 -2.39 6.16
C VAL A 48 -2.82 -1.39 6.83
N ARG A 49 -3.16 -0.89 8.03
CA ARG A 49 -2.25 -0.04 8.82
C ARG A 49 -1.01 -0.80 9.24
N ASP A 50 -1.18 -2.03 9.72
CA ASP A 50 -0.08 -2.90 10.14
C ASP A 50 0.83 -3.23 8.96
N TYR A 51 0.25 -3.51 7.79
CA TYR A 51 1.02 -3.72 6.56
C TYR A 51 1.78 -2.47 6.12
N CYS A 52 1.16 -1.28 6.19
CA CYS A 52 1.88 -0.02 5.95
C CYS A 52 3.04 0.16 6.94
N ARG A 53 2.85 -0.20 8.22
CA ARG A 53 3.91 -0.17 9.23
C ARG A 53 5.04 -1.14 8.87
N TYR A 54 4.72 -2.33 8.40
CA TYR A 54 5.71 -3.29 7.91
C TYR A 54 6.53 -2.73 6.76
N VAL A 55 5.90 -2.17 5.71
CA VAL A 55 6.59 -1.49 4.60
C VAL A 55 7.54 -0.41 5.09
N TYR A 56 7.10 0.41 6.07
CA TYR A 56 7.93 1.43 6.70
C TYR A 56 9.14 0.85 7.45
N GLN A 57 8.96 -0.26 8.16
CA GLN A 57 10.02 -0.96 8.90
C GLN A 57 11.03 -1.63 7.95
N THR A 58 10.57 -2.18 6.82
CA THR A 58 11.44 -2.67 5.73
C THR A 58 12.17 -1.53 5.01
N GLY A 59 11.73 -0.28 5.25
CA GLY A 59 12.39 0.95 4.84
C GLY A 59 11.91 1.49 3.49
N GLY A 60 10.69 1.15 3.09
CA GLY A 60 9.92 1.92 2.13
C GLY A 60 9.23 3.12 2.79
N ILE A 61 8.60 3.95 1.97
CA ILE A 61 7.67 5.02 2.36
C ILE A 61 6.29 4.57 1.88
N PRO A 62 5.42 4.04 2.74
CA PRO A 62 4.11 3.54 2.32
C PRO A 62 3.17 4.69 1.99
N ILE A 63 2.45 4.59 0.88
CA ILE A 63 1.25 5.40 0.60
C ILE A 63 0.08 4.45 0.34
N CYS A 64 -0.94 4.53 1.18
CA CYS A 64 -2.19 3.78 1.01
C CYS A 64 -3.37 4.76 0.85
N PRO A 65 -3.75 5.07 -0.40
CA PRO A 65 -4.88 5.95 -0.72
C PRO A 65 -6.18 5.61 0.01
N GLN A 66 -6.46 4.31 0.18
CA GLN A 66 -7.67 3.78 0.80
C GLN A 66 -7.75 4.09 2.30
N LEU A 67 -6.62 4.35 2.96
CA LEU A 67 -6.59 4.83 4.35
C LEU A 67 -6.63 6.36 4.43
N TYR A 68 -5.96 7.04 3.48
CA TYR A 68 -5.72 8.47 3.54
C TYR A 68 -6.89 9.30 3.02
N PHE A 69 -7.33 9.05 1.78
CA PHE A 69 -8.33 9.86 1.09
C PHE A 69 -9.74 9.86 1.69
N PRO A 70 -10.27 8.77 2.29
CA PRO A 70 -11.59 8.84 2.92
C PRO A 70 -11.72 9.88 4.05
N GLN A 71 -10.61 10.45 4.53
CA GLN A 71 -10.61 11.51 5.55
C GLN A 71 -11.11 12.85 5.01
N PHE A 72 -11.07 13.07 3.69
CA PHE A 72 -11.46 14.34 3.06
C PHE A 72 -12.07 14.20 1.65
N ILE A 73 -12.21 12.97 1.13
CA ILE A 73 -12.86 12.65 -0.14
C ILE A 73 -14.04 11.70 0.13
N ASN A 74 -15.25 12.03 -0.34
CA ASN A 74 -16.40 11.14 -0.17
C ASN A 74 -16.42 10.06 -1.25
N LEU A 75 -15.84 8.91 -0.93
CA LEU A 75 -15.70 7.81 -1.87
C LEU A 75 -17.02 7.10 -2.23
N HIS A 76 -18.15 7.46 -1.61
CA HIS A 76 -19.50 7.04 -2.03
C HIS A 76 -20.03 7.88 -3.20
N HIS A 77 -19.43 9.03 -3.46
CA HIS A 77 -19.78 9.89 -4.59
C HIS A 77 -18.91 9.54 -5.80
N TYR A 78 -19.55 9.30 -6.94
CA TYR A 78 -18.87 8.89 -8.17
C TYR A 78 -17.77 9.86 -8.63
N HIS A 79 -18.04 11.16 -8.58
CA HIS A 79 -17.07 12.18 -8.99
C HIS A 79 -15.82 12.16 -8.09
N ASP A 80 -16.02 12.15 -6.77
CA ASP A 80 -14.96 12.09 -5.77
C ASP A 80 -14.12 10.79 -5.91
N PHE A 81 -14.78 9.67 -6.22
CA PHE A 81 -14.11 8.41 -6.52
C PHE A 81 -13.25 8.49 -7.79
N GLN A 82 -13.72 9.14 -8.85
CA GLN A 82 -12.91 9.36 -10.06
C GLN A 82 -11.69 10.25 -9.77
N VAL A 83 -11.87 11.32 -9.00
CA VAL A 83 -10.76 12.19 -8.56
C VAL A 83 -9.74 11.37 -7.76
N MET A 84 -10.20 10.54 -6.82
CA MET A 84 -9.31 9.63 -6.08
C MET A 84 -8.52 8.71 -7.02
N ASN A 85 -9.17 8.11 -8.03
CA ASN A 85 -8.51 7.21 -8.98
C ASN A 85 -7.43 7.95 -9.78
N PHE A 86 -7.72 9.17 -10.22
CA PHE A 86 -6.74 10.01 -10.89
C PHE A 86 -5.53 10.30 -10.00
N ILE A 87 -5.75 10.66 -8.72
CA ILE A 87 -4.65 10.88 -7.78
C ILE A 87 -3.83 9.60 -7.59
N CYS A 88 -4.48 8.43 -7.49
CA CYS A 88 -3.78 7.14 -7.40
C CYS A 88 -2.89 6.89 -8.61
N ILE A 89 -3.36 7.16 -9.83
CA ILE A 89 -2.57 7.05 -11.05
C ILE A 89 -1.34 7.97 -10.97
N VAL A 90 -1.53 9.23 -10.56
CA VAL A 90 -0.41 10.18 -10.39
C VAL A 90 0.60 9.66 -9.36
N LEU A 91 0.15 9.14 -8.23
CA LEU A 91 1.01 8.57 -7.18
C LEU A 91 1.79 7.35 -7.67
N LEU A 92 1.17 6.46 -8.44
CA LEU A 92 1.83 5.30 -9.05
C LEU A 92 3.01 5.73 -9.95
N THR A 93 2.88 6.83 -10.69
CA THR A 93 4.00 7.35 -11.49
C THR A 93 5.21 7.78 -10.64
N LYS A 94 4.99 8.14 -9.38
CA LYS A 94 6.04 8.53 -8.43
C LYS A 94 6.65 7.33 -7.68
N CYS A 95 5.95 6.21 -7.62
CA CYS A 95 6.43 4.98 -6.99
C CYS A 95 7.38 4.16 -7.89
N GLY A 96 7.82 4.71 -9.03
CA GLY A 96 8.67 3.98 -9.98
C GLY A 96 7.96 2.82 -10.66
N GLY A 97 6.63 2.84 -10.74
CA GLY A 97 5.82 1.76 -11.31
C GLY A 97 5.60 0.57 -10.37
N THR A 98 6.07 0.63 -9.12
CA THR A 98 5.88 -0.45 -8.16
C THR A 98 4.55 -0.36 -7.44
N LEU A 99 3.75 -1.42 -7.57
CA LEU A 99 2.50 -1.66 -6.88
C LEU A 99 2.69 -2.85 -5.94
N VAL A 100 2.39 -2.67 -4.66
CA VAL A 100 2.29 -3.78 -3.71
C VAL A 100 0.81 -3.98 -3.39
N ILE A 101 0.29 -5.14 -3.76
CA ILE A 101 -1.10 -5.51 -3.49
C ILE A 101 -1.17 -6.19 -2.13
N TRP A 102 -1.89 -5.58 -1.20
CA TRP A 102 -2.34 -6.25 0.00
C TRP A 102 -3.63 -7.00 -0.35
N CYS A 103 -3.50 -8.27 -0.72
CA CYS A 103 -4.59 -9.24 -0.68
C CYS A 103 -4.36 -10.04 0.60
N SER A 104 -5.33 -10.09 1.52
CA SER A 104 -5.26 -10.77 2.84
C SER A 104 -4.23 -11.91 2.83
N ASN A 105 -2.97 -11.58 3.15
CA ASN A 105 -1.89 -12.53 2.93
C ASN A 105 -1.89 -13.42 4.16
N PRO A 106 -2.21 -14.72 4.04
CA PRO A 106 -2.32 -15.60 5.21
C PRO A 106 -1.01 -15.67 6.02
N ARG A 107 0.15 -15.35 5.41
CA ARG A 107 1.42 -15.25 6.14
C ARG A 107 1.49 -14.10 7.14
N TYR A 108 0.80 -12.98 6.89
CA TYR A 108 0.81 -11.83 7.81
C TYR A 108 -0.11 -12.05 9.01
N GLU A 109 -1.21 -12.79 8.83
CA GLU A 109 -2.08 -13.22 9.93
C GLU A 109 -1.36 -14.20 10.88
N LEU A 110 -0.51 -15.09 10.37
CA LEU A 110 0.30 -16.02 11.18
C LEU A 110 1.35 -15.28 12.03
N LEU A 111 2.05 -14.29 11.46
CA LEU A 111 3.03 -13.48 12.20
C LEU A 111 2.40 -12.63 13.32
N HIS A 112 1.12 -12.27 13.21
CA HIS A 112 0.39 -11.54 14.26
C HIS A 112 -0.22 -12.46 15.32
N GLN A 113 -0.43 -13.75 15.02
CA GLN A 113 -0.86 -14.76 15.99
C GLN A 113 0.31 -15.32 16.82
N GLU A 114 1.53 -15.32 16.28
CA GLU A 114 2.74 -15.78 16.97
C GLU A 114 3.51 -14.66 17.71
N GLY A 115 2.82 -13.57 18.10
CA GLY A 115 3.44 -12.39 18.70
C GLY A 115 4.39 -12.67 19.87
N LEU A 116 5.69 -12.43 19.62
CA LEU A 116 6.72 -12.00 20.58
C LEU A 116 6.67 -10.48 20.75
#